data_AF-A0A7V9C1K4-F1
#
_entry.id   AF-A0A7V9C1K4-F1
#
_cell.length_a   1.000
_cell.length_b   1.000
_cell.length_c   1.000
_cell.angle_alpha   90.00
_cell.angle_beta   90.00
_cell.angle_gamma   90.00
#
_symmetry.space_group_name_H-M   'P 1'
#
loop_
_entity.id
_entity.type
_entity.pdbx_description
1 polymer ?
#
loop_
_entity_poly.entity_id
_entity_poly.type
_entity_poly.pdbx_seq_one_letter_code
_entity_poly.pdbx_strand_id
1 'polypeptide(L)' 'VLERLAVRGVARGAAAGLAIAALDLGVAGHRFPRVRALPLAPQILDHLAYGAVVGSVLERRRRGRTS' A
#
# COMPACT_ATOMS: atom_id res chain seq x y z
N VAL A 1 16.79 16.40 -3.95
CA VAL A 1 15.50 16.24 -4.68
C VAL A 1 15.05 14.78 -4.77
N LEU A 2 15.94 13.84 -5.13
CA LEU A 2 15.61 12.42 -5.31
C LEU A 2 15.01 11.75 -4.07
N GLU A 3 15.55 12.00 -2.88
CA GLU A 3 14.99 11.48 -1.61
C GLU A 3 13.58 11.99 -1.35
N ARG A 4 13.33 13.29 -1.55
CA ARG A 4 12.02 13.90 -1.29
C ARG A 4 10.90 13.29 -2.14
N LEU A 5 11.14 12.96 -3.42
CA LEU A 5 10.08 12.30 -4.19
C LEU A 5 9.98 10.80 -3.88
N ALA A 6 11.07 10.14 -3.46
CA ALA A 6 10.98 8.76 -2.96
C ALA A 6 10.11 8.70 -1.69
N VAL A 7 10.28 9.65 -0.76
CA VAL A 7 9.41 9.79 0.41
C VAL A 7 7.96 10.09 0.02
N ARG A 8 7.73 10.96 -0.98
CA ARG A 8 6.36 11.23 -1.49
C ARG A 8 5.72 10.00 -2.12
N GLY A 9 6.48 9.21 -2.89
CA GLY A 9 6.03 7.96 -3.48
C GLY A 9 5.67 6.93 -2.41
N VAL A 10 6.52 6.78 -1.40
CA VAL A 10 6.28 5.92 -0.22
C VAL A 10 5.04 6.36 0.55
N ALA A 11 4.91 7.64 0.90
CA ALA A 11 3.77 8.14 1.68
C ALA A 11 2.43 8.01 0.92
N ARG A 12 2.40 8.37 -0.37
CA ARG A 12 1.22 8.19 -1.22
C ARG A 12 0.87 6.72 -1.41
N GLY A 13 1.90 5.89 -1.61
CA GLY A 13 1.76 4.44 -1.71
C GLY A 13 1.19 3.83 -0.43
N ALA A 14 1.71 4.20 0.73
CA ALA A 14 1.20 3.73 2.03
C ALA A 14 -0.25 4.17 2.27
N ALA A 15 -0.61 5.42 1.94
CA ALA A 15 -1.99 5.90 2.01
C ALA A 15 -2.93 5.10 1.08
N ALA A 16 -2.47 4.79 -0.15
CA ALA A 16 -3.21 3.92 -1.06
C ALA A 16 -3.32 2.49 -0.50
N GLY A 17 -2.26 1.97 0.14
CA GLY A 17 -2.26 0.69 0.86
C GLY A 17 -3.33 0.62 1.95
N LEU A 18 -3.48 1.69 2.74
CA LEU A 18 -4.57 1.78 3.73
C LEU A 18 -5.96 1.77 3.08
N ALA A 19 -6.13 2.45 1.95
CA ALA A 19 -7.40 2.42 1.22
C ALA A 19 -7.71 1.01 0.69
N ILE A 20 -6.70 0.28 0.21
CA ILE A 20 -6.85 -1.13 -0.20
C ILE A 20 -7.21 -1.99 1.01
N ALA A 21 -6.53 -1.83 2.15
CA ALA A 21 -6.84 -2.58 3.37
C ALA A 21 -8.30 -2.38 3.80
N ALA A 22 -8.80 -1.14 3.75
CA ALA A 22 -10.19 -0.85 4.10
C ALA A 22 -11.17 -1.55 3.15
N LEU A 23 -10.86 -1.54 1.85
CA LEU A 23 -11.67 -2.23 0.83
C LEU A 23 -11.63 -3.74 1.02
N ASP A 24 -10.44 -4.34 1.14
CA ASP A 24 -10.24 -5.78 1.23
C ASP A 24 -10.83 -6.33 2.53
N LEU A 25 -10.59 -5.69 3.67
CA LEU A 25 -11.13 -6.15 4.94
C LEU A 25 -12.64 -5.90 5.05
N GLY A 26 -13.15 -4.82 4.44
CA GLY A 26 -14.58 -4.55 4.37
C GLY A 26 -15.34 -5.52 3.47
N VAL A 27 -14.76 -5.87 2.31
CA VAL A 27 -15.41 -6.72 1.29
C VAL A 27 -15.04 -8.19 1.44
N ALA A 28 -13.75 -8.51 1.43
CA ALA A 28 -13.25 -9.88 1.58
C ALA A 28 -13.41 -10.38 3.01
N GLY A 29 -13.24 -9.54 4.04
CA GLY A 29 -13.55 -9.93 5.41
C GLY A 29 -15.03 -10.26 5.64
N HIS A 30 -15.94 -9.66 4.86
CA HIS A 30 -17.36 -10.01 4.88
C HIS A 30 -17.66 -11.32 4.14
N ARG A 31 -17.01 -11.57 2.99
CA ARG A 31 -17.24 -12.78 2.16
C ARG A 31 -16.47 -14.01 2.62
N PHE A 32 -15.32 -13.83 3.27
CA PHE A 32 -14.39 -14.90 3.64
C PHE A 32 -14.10 -14.84 5.15
N PRO A 33 -14.87 -15.57 5.97
CA PRO A 33 -14.72 -15.54 7.43
C PRO A 33 -13.31 -15.88 7.91
N ARG A 34 -12.56 -16.69 7.15
CA ARG A 34 -11.16 -17.03 7.46
C ARG A 34 -10.24 -15.81 7.42
N VAL A 35 -10.46 -14.85 6.51
CA VAL A 35 -9.68 -13.61 6.43
C VAL A 35 -9.98 -12.73 7.65
N ARG A 36 -11.27 -12.61 8.02
CA ARG A 36 -11.69 -11.86 9.21
C ARG A 36 -11.18 -12.45 10.53
N ALA A 37 -10.91 -13.75 10.57
CA ALA A 37 -10.36 -14.41 11.75
C ALA A 37 -8.86 -14.12 11.97
N LEU A 38 -8.16 -13.57 10.97
CA LEU A 38 -6.76 -13.20 11.10
C LEU A 38 -6.59 -11.94 11.97
N PRO A 39 -5.45 -11.79 12.67
CA PRO A 39 -5.16 -10.57 13.41
C PRO A 39 -5.20 -9.33 12.51
N LEU A 40 -5.90 -8.28 12.94
CA LEU A 40 -6.12 -7.07 12.12
C LEU A 40 -4.84 -6.26 11.91
N ALA A 41 -4.04 -6.06 12.95
CA ALA A 41 -2.86 -5.20 12.87
C ALA A 41 -1.82 -5.70 11.85
N PRO A 42 -1.44 -7.01 11.82
CA PRO A 42 -0.61 -7.55 10.75
C PRO A 42 -1.17 -7.31 9.35
N GLN A 43 -2.47 -7.52 9.14
CA GLN A 43 -3.10 -7.30 7.84
C GLN A 43 -2.98 -5.83 7.39
N ILE A 44 -3.22 -4.87 8.28
CA ILE A 44 -3.06 -3.44 7.95
C ILE A 44 -1.58 -3.12 7.66
N LEU A 45 -0.64 -3.67 8.44
CA LEU A 45 0.79 -3.46 8.23
C LEU A 45 1.27 -4.03 6.89
N ASP A 46 0.78 -5.20 6.49
CA ASP A 46 1.11 -5.80 5.19
C ASP A 46 0.66 -4.90 4.04
N HIS A 47 -0.54 -4.33 4.13
CA HIS A 47 -1.05 -3.40 3.11
C HIS A 47 -0.29 -2.07 3.09
N LEU A 48 0.09 -1.54 4.25
CA LEU A 48 0.94 -0.36 4.36
C LEU A 48 2.30 -0.60 3.70
N ALA A 49 2.95 -1.72 4.01
CA ALA A 49 4.24 -2.11 3.46
C ALA A 49 4.15 -2.31 1.95
N TYR A 50 3.14 -3.06 1.48
CA TYR A 50 2.87 -3.25 0.05
C TYR A 50 2.71 -1.91 -0.67
N GLY A 51 1.84 -1.04 -0.15
CA GLY A 51 1.59 0.28 -0.71
C GLY A 51 2.85 1.14 -0.79
N ALA A 52 3.62 1.19 0.30
CA ALA A 52 4.90 1.92 0.35
C ALA A 52 5.90 1.43 -0.71
N VAL A 53 6.06 0.10 -0.84
CA VAL A 53 6.96 -0.51 -1.82
C VAL A 53 6.52 -0.17 -3.24
N VAL A 54 5.24 -0.41 -3.57
CA VAL A 54 4.68 -0.12 -4.90
C VAL A 54 4.81 1.37 -5.24
N GLY A 55 4.47 2.26 -4.31
CA GLY A 55 4.60 3.70 -4.50
C GLY A 55 6.04 4.12 -4.78
N SER A 56 7.01 3.51 -4.11
CA SER A 56 8.44 3.74 -4.38
C SER A 56 8.87 3.27 -5.78
N VAL A 57 8.40 2.09 -6.21
CA VAL A 57 8.71 1.52 -7.53
C VAL A 57 8.09 2.35 -8.64
N LEU A 58 6.83 2.77 -8.49
CA LEU A 58 6.13 3.59 -9.47
C LEU A 58 6.79 4.95 -9.63
N GLU A 59 7.22 5.60 -8.54
CA GLU A 59 7.93 6.88 -8.62
C GLU A 59 9.29 6.73 -9.32
N ARG A 60 10.05 5.67 -9.02
CA ARG A 60 11.31 5.36 -9.72
C ARG A 60 11.09 5.15 -11.22
N ARG A 61 10.07 4.37 -11.59
CA ARG A 61 9.71 4.11 -13.00
C ARG A 61 9.22 5.36 -13.73
N ARG A 62 8.49 6.24 -13.05
CA ARG A 62 8.01 7.51 -13.62
C ARG A 62 9.17 8.40 -14.04
N ARG A 63 10.24 8.46 -13.22
CA ARG A 63 11.46 9.21 -13.54
C ARG A 63 12.20 8.64 -14.75
N GLY A 64 12.41 7.32 -14.78
CA GLY A 64 13.10 6.67 -15.89
C GLY A 64 12.37 6.74 -17.23
N ARG A 65 11.08 7.11 -17.24
CA ARG A 65 10.28 7.38 -18.46
C ARG A 65 10.33 8.83 -18.92
N THR A 66 10.75 9.75 -18.06
CA THR A 66 10.82 11.19 -18.34
C THR A 66 12.26 11.70 -18.56
N SER A 67 13.24 10.79 -18.54
CA SER A 67 14.65 11.01 -18.90
C SER A 67 14.92 10.41 -20.26
#